data_AF-A0A7W1RXJ3-F1
#
_entry.id   AF-A0A7W1RXJ3-F1
#
_cell.length_a   1.000
_cell.length_b   1.000
_cell.length_c   1.000
_cell.angle_alpha   90.00
_cell.angle_beta   90.00
_cell.angle_gamma   90.00
#
_symmetry.space_group_name_H-M   'P 1'
#
loop_
_entity.id
_entity.type
_entity.pdbx_description
1 polymer ?
#
loop_
_entity_poly.entity_id
_entity_poly.type
_entity_poly.pdbx_seq_one_letter_code
_entity_poly.pdbx_strand_id
1 'polypeptide(L)'
;MKRSAKTELRAKSVDDLQKQSLELREQLFKGRMTSAIEGKGLGGKARTLRRQIARIETFINQSRQGAAKAPAAKTVATKASTTKSSSKKAKV
;
A
#
# COMPACT_ATOMS: atom_id res chain seq x y z
N MET A 1 1.66 -0.29 -25.55
CA MET A 1 1.73 0.79 -24.53
C MET A 1 0.60 0.61 -23.52
N LYS A 2 0.87 0.43 -22.21
CA LYS A 2 -0.16 0.39 -21.14
C LYS A 2 0.07 1.53 -20.13
N ARG A 3 0.16 2.76 -20.62
CA ARG A 3 0.28 3.95 -19.76
C ARG A 3 -1.06 4.31 -19.11
N SER A 4 -2.19 3.96 -19.73
CA SER A 4 -3.54 4.39 -19.35
C SER A 4 -3.98 3.89 -17.98
N ALA A 5 -3.76 2.62 -17.64
CA ALA A 5 -4.27 2.04 -16.38
C ALA A 5 -3.72 2.72 -15.09
N LYS A 6 -2.52 3.32 -15.16
CA LYS A 6 -1.96 4.07 -14.01
C LYS A 6 -2.46 5.51 -13.96
N THR A 7 -2.66 6.14 -15.11
CA THR A 7 -3.26 7.49 -15.19
C THR A 7 -4.74 7.46 -14.82
N GLU A 8 -5.46 6.43 -15.25
CA GLU A 8 -6.87 6.19 -14.88
C GLU A 8 -7.05 6.04 -13.36
N LEU A 9 -6.13 5.36 -12.67
CA LEU A 9 -6.17 5.25 -11.21
C LEU A 9 -5.91 6.58 -10.50
N ARG A 10 -5.15 7.51 -11.10
CA ARG A 10 -4.94 8.85 -10.54
C ARG A 10 -6.09 9.81 -10.84
N ALA A 11 -6.85 9.56 -11.90
CA ALA A 11 -8.01 10.37 -12.28
C ALA A 11 -9.27 10.06 -11.46
N LYS A 12 -9.29 8.93 -10.73
CA LYS A 12 -10.42 8.52 -9.88
C LYS A 12 -10.39 9.24 -8.54
N SER A 13 -11.58 9.46 -7.98
CA SER A 13 -11.74 10.03 -6.64
C SER A 13 -11.16 9.10 -5.56
N VAL A 14 -10.78 9.66 -4.41
CA VAL A 14 -10.26 8.87 -3.28
C VAL A 14 -11.31 7.87 -2.78
N ASP A 15 -12.59 8.23 -2.82
CA ASP A 15 -13.70 7.37 -2.38
C ASP A 15 -13.89 6.18 -3.33
N ASP A 16 -13.76 6.39 -4.63
CA ASP A 16 -13.83 5.31 -5.61
C ASP A 16 -12.63 4.36 -5.51
N LEU A 17 -11.45 4.90 -5.18
CA LEU A 17 -10.27 4.10 -4.89
C LEU A 17 -10.47 3.25 -3.62
N GLN A 18 -11.12 3.78 -2.59
CA GLN A 18 -11.46 3.01 -1.39
C GLN A 18 -12.45 1.89 -1.70
N LYS A 19 -13.52 2.16 -2.45
CA LYS A 19 -14.49 1.13 -2.87
C LYS A 19 -13.81 0.01 -3.66
N GLN A 20 -12.95 0.36 -4.62
CA GLN A 20 -12.17 -0.63 -5.38
C GLN A 20 -11.22 -1.45 -4.49
N SER A 21 -10.63 -0.84 -3.46
CA SER A 21 -9.79 -1.57 -2.52
C SER A 21 -10.55 -2.62 -1.72
N LEU A 22 -11.79 -2.32 -1.33
CA LEU A 22 -12.67 -3.24 -0.60
C LEU A 22 -13.10 -4.40 -1.49
N GLU A 23 -13.52 -4.13 -2.71
CA GLU A 23 -13.90 -5.15 -3.68
C GLU A 23 -12.75 -6.14 -3.96
N LEU A 24 -11.53 -5.64 -4.15
CA LEU A 24 -10.35 -6.49 -4.37
C LEU A 24 -10.00 -7.34 -3.13
N ARG A 25 -10.24 -6.81 -1.92
CA ARG A 25 -10.06 -7.55 -0.66
C ARG A 25 -11.11 -8.65 -0.50
N GLU A 26 -12.37 -8.38 -0.88
CA GLU A 26 -13.42 -9.39 -0.93
C GLU A 26 -13.11 -10.50 -1.92
N GLN A 27 -12.60 -10.16 -3.12
CA GLN A 27 -12.17 -11.17 -4.09
C GLN A 27 -11.04 -12.06 -3.55
N LEU A 28 -10.08 -11.48 -2.82
CA LEU A 28 -9.05 -12.28 -2.12
C LEU A 28 -9.64 -13.14 -1.00
N PHE A 29 -10.65 -12.66 -0.29
CA PHE A 29 -11.33 -13.43 0.75
C PHE A 29 -12.10 -14.62 0.15
N LYS A 30 -12.93 -14.37 -0.87
CA LYS A 30 -13.64 -15.41 -1.60
C LYS A 30 -12.68 -16.47 -2.14
N GLY A 31 -11.60 -16.05 -2.78
CA GLY A 31 -10.63 -17.00 -3.31
C GLY A 31 -9.79 -17.74 -2.25
N ARG A 32 -9.67 -17.21 -1.02
CA ARG A 32 -9.15 -17.97 0.12
C ARG A 32 -10.14 -19.03 0.58
N MET A 33 -11.43 -18.68 0.64
CA MET A 33 -12.49 -19.62 0.99
C MET A 33 -12.62 -20.75 -0.04
N THR A 34 -12.62 -20.46 -1.34
CA THR A 34 -12.62 -21.51 -2.38
C THR A 34 -11.38 -22.39 -2.31
N SER A 35 -10.22 -21.80 -1.98
CA SER A 35 -8.99 -22.58 -1.78
C SER A 35 -9.10 -23.54 -0.59
N ALA A 36 -9.79 -23.12 0.48
CA ALA A 36 -9.95 -23.93 1.68
C ALA A 36 -11.01 -25.02 1.50
N ILE A 37 -12.11 -24.73 0.81
CA ILE A 37 -13.25 -25.64 0.62
C ILE A 37 -12.99 -26.63 -0.53
N GLU A 38 -12.57 -26.12 -1.69
CA GLU A 38 -12.48 -26.90 -2.93
C GLU A 38 -11.04 -27.31 -3.28
N GLY A 39 -10.04 -26.86 -2.50
CA GLY A 39 -8.62 -27.00 -2.83
C GLY A 39 -8.17 -26.18 -4.05
N LYS A 40 -9.08 -25.43 -4.70
CA LYS A 40 -8.80 -24.61 -5.88
C LYS A 40 -8.38 -23.19 -5.47
N GLY A 41 -7.08 -23.02 -5.29
CA GLY A 41 -6.49 -21.72 -4.98
C GLY A 41 -6.49 -20.73 -6.15
N LEU A 42 -6.48 -19.44 -5.82
CA LEU A 42 -6.34 -18.34 -6.81
C LEU A 42 -5.01 -18.34 -7.59
N GLY A 43 -4.01 -19.13 -7.16
CA GLY A 43 -2.70 -19.21 -7.79
C GLY A 43 -2.05 -17.82 -8.00
N GLY A 44 -1.54 -17.59 -9.21
CA GLY A 44 -0.90 -16.32 -9.60
C GLY A 44 -1.82 -15.09 -9.49
N LYS A 45 -3.15 -15.26 -9.55
CA LYS A 45 -4.12 -14.15 -9.43
C LYS A 45 -4.13 -13.54 -8.03
N ALA A 46 -3.83 -14.31 -6.98
CA ALA A 46 -3.71 -13.75 -5.64
C ALA A 46 -2.58 -12.71 -5.55
N ARG A 47 -1.47 -12.94 -6.27
CA ARG A 47 -0.34 -12.01 -6.32
C ARG A 47 -0.70 -10.73 -7.07
N THR A 48 -1.47 -10.83 -8.15
CA THR A 48 -1.90 -9.64 -8.91
C THR A 48 -2.87 -8.79 -8.10
N LEU A 49 -3.85 -9.41 -7.44
CA LEU A 49 -4.80 -8.72 -6.56
C LEU A 49 -4.10 -7.99 -5.41
N ARG A 50 -3.16 -8.65 -4.71
CA ARG A 50 -2.36 -8.02 -3.65
C ARG A 50 -1.57 -6.81 -4.15
N ARG A 51 -0.96 -6.91 -5.35
CA ARG A 51 -0.23 -5.79 -5.96
C ARG A 51 -1.17 -4.64 -6.37
N GLN A 52 -2.40 -4.93 -6.79
CA GLN A 52 -3.39 -3.91 -7.12
C GLN A 52 -3.85 -3.16 -5.87
N ILE A 53 -4.15 -3.87 -4.78
CA ILE A 53 -4.50 -3.28 -3.48
C ILE A 53 -3.38 -2.34 -3.02
N ALA A 54 -2.13 -2.83 -3.00
CA ALA A 54 -0.99 -2.01 -2.57
C ALA A 54 -0.82 -0.75 -3.43
N ARG A 55 -1.06 -0.82 -4.75
CA ARG A 55 -1.01 0.37 -5.62
C ARG A 55 -2.11 1.37 -5.27
N ILE A 56 -3.34 0.91 -5.07
CA ILE A 56 -4.46 1.77 -4.71
C ILE A 56 -4.19 2.46 -3.37
N GLU A 57 -3.71 1.72 -2.37
CA GLU A 57 -3.31 2.26 -1.07
C GLU A 57 -2.19 3.30 -1.20
N THR A 58 -1.18 3.04 -2.03
CA THR A 58 -0.15 4.05 -2.30
C THR A 58 -0.70 5.31 -2.94
N PHE A 59 -1.68 5.22 -3.85
CA PHE A 59 -2.30 6.39 -4.46
C PHE A 59 -3.16 7.18 -3.47
N ILE A 60 -3.92 6.49 -2.62
CA ILE A 60 -4.67 7.15 -1.52
C ILE A 60 -3.70 7.90 -0.62
N ASN A 61 -2.60 7.26 -0.24
CA ASN A 61 -1.58 7.88 0.60
C ASN A 61 -0.86 9.04 -0.10
N GLN A 62 -0.59 8.93 -1.40
CA GLN A 62 -0.03 10.04 -2.19
C GLN A 62 -1.01 11.20 -2.31
N SER A 63 -2.30 10.95 -2.50
CA SER A 63 -3.32 12.01 -2.52
C SER A 63 -3.40 12.73 -1.18
N ARG A 64 -3.35 11.98 -0.07
CA ARG A 64 -3.33 12.54 1.29
C ARG A 64 -2.05 13.33 1.56
N GLN A 65 -0.89 12.81 1.15
CA GLN A 65 0.41 13.47 1.34
C GLN A 65 0.58 14.67 0.41
N GLY A 66 0.05 14.63 -0.81
CA GLY A 66 0.05 15.76 -1.74
C GLY A 66 -0.80 16.92 -1.23
N ALA A 67 -1.93 16.63 -0.59
CA ALA A 67 -2.71 17.63 0.16
C ALA A 67 -1.93 18.15 1.40
N ALA A 68 -1.07 17.34 2.00
CA ALA A 68 -0.24 17.74 3.15
C ALA A 68 1.11 18.40 2.79
N LYS A 69 1.53 18.39 1.51
CA LYS A 69 2.85 18.88 1.04
C LYS A 69 2.80 20.14 0.18
N ALA A 70 1.75 20.94 0.28
CA ALA A 70 1.74 22.31 -0.24
C ALA A 70 1.42 23.28 0.91
N PRO A 71 2.31 24.19 1.35
CA PRO A 71 3.74 24.37 1.07
C PRO A 71 4.61 24.46 2.36
N ALA A 72 5.61 23.59 2.53
CA ALA A 72 6.74 23.85 3.43
C ALA A 72 7.96 24.18 2.58
N ALA A 73 7.98 25.41 2.06
CA ALA A 73 9.16 25.99 1.46
C ALA A 73 10.17 26.34 2.56
N LYS A 74 11.39 25.82 2.43
CA LYS A 74 12.67 26.31 2.98
C LYS A 74 12.82 26.35 4.52
N THR A 75 13.44 25.32 5.07
CA THR A 75 14.50 25.39 6.11
C THR A 75 15.27 24.07 6.07
N VAL A 76 16.33 24.00 5.27
CA VAL A 76 17.74 24.00 5.71
C VAL A 76 18.05 22.86 6.70
N ALA A 77 18.75 21.86 6.15
CA ALA A 77 19.73 20.96 6.76
C ALA A 77 19.88 20.94 8.30
N THR A 78 19.77 19.75 8.90
CA THR A 78 20.79 19.24 9.83
C THR A 78 20.68 17.73 10.06
N LYS A 79 21.73 17.02 9.63
CA LYS A 79 22.47 15.92 10.28
C LYS A 79 21.73 14.72 10.91
N ALA A 80 22.02 13.57 10.31
CA ALA A 80 22.44 12.31 10.92
C ALA A 80 22.77 12.31 12.42
N SER A 81 22.23 11.31 13.14
CA SER A 81 22.90 10.53 14.21
C SER A 81 22.00 9.34 14.58
N THR A 82 22.34 8.09 14.23
CA THR A 82 23.03 7.10 15.07
C THR A 82 22.67 7.14 16.55
N THR A 83 21.92 6.13 17.02
CA THR A 83 22.28 5.33 18.22
C THR A 83 21.57 3.98 18.18
N LYS A 84 22.36 2.95 17.86
CA LYS A 84 22.12 1.55 18.15
C LYS A 84 22.56 1.37 19.61
N SER A 85 21.64 1.20 20.57
CA SER A 85 22.01 0.91 21.96
C SER A 85 21.68 -0.55 22.30
N SER A 86 22.74 -1.35 22.31
CA SER A 86 22.82 -2.66 22.92
C SER A 86 22.94 -2.51 24.44
N SER A 87 22.02 -3.07 25.23
CA SER A 87 22.27 -3.35 26.65
C SER A 87 22.38 -4.86 26.85
N LYS A 88 23.64 -5.33 26.77
CA LYS A 88 24.07 -6.68 27.16
C LYS A 88 24.75 -6.55 28.52
N LYS A 89 24.29 -7.37 29.48
CA LYS A 89 24.94 -7.76 30.75
C LYS A 89 25.10 -6.69 31.85
N ALA A 90 24.46 -6.94 32.99
CA ALA A 90 25.07 -6.78 34.31
C ALA A 90 24.64 -7.97 35.18
N LYS A 91 25.63 -8.79 35.57
CA LYS A 91 25.58 -9.84 36.58
C LYS A 91 26.47 -9.33 37.71
N VAL A 92 25.91 -9.14 38.90
CA VAL A 92 26.62 -9.09 40.19
C VAL A 92 25.73 -9.84 41.18
#